data_AF-A0A2V9N282-F1
#
_entry.id   AF-A0A2V9N282-F1
#
_cell.length_a   1.000
_cell.length_b   1.000
_cell.length_c   1.000
_cell.angle_alpha   90.00
_cell.angle_beta   90.00
_cell.angle_gamma   90.00
#
_symmetry.space_group_name_H-M   'P 1'
#
loop_
_entity.id
_entity.type
_entity.pdbx_description
1 polymer ?
#
loop_
_entity_poly.entity_id
_entity_poly.type
_entity_poly.pdbx_seq_one_letter_code
_entity_poly.pdbx_strand_id
1 'polypeptide(L)' 'MSLRENEPLEYSAERSRMVQTQLRDRGIRDERVLSAILRIPRHEFVPEDFR' A
#
# COMPACT_ATOMS: atom_id res chain seq x y z
N MET A 1 11.95 13.04 -8.11
CA MET A 1 10.79 12.56 -8.87
C MET A 1 9.88 11.82 -7.89
N SER A 2 8.92 12.54 -7.30
CA SER A 2 7.99 11.96 -6.34
C SER A 2 6.79 11.46 -7.14
N LEU A 3 6.55 10.14 -7.16
CA LEU A 3 5.42 9.47 -7.82
C LEU A 3 4.07 9.82 -7.17
N ARG A 4 3.87 11.04 -6.65
CA ARG A 4 2.95 11.31 -5.54
C ARG A 4 2.22 12.65 -5.59
N GLU A 5 1.54 12.98 -6.68
CA GLU A 5 0.68 14.17 -6.65
C GLU A 5 -0.79 13.90 -6.98
N ASN A 6 -1.16 12.71 -7.48
CA ASN A 6 -2.55 12.39 -7.84
C ASN A 6 -2.93 10.91 -7.59
N GLU A 7 -2.74 10.40 -6.37
CA GLU A 7 -3.30 9.09 -6.00
C GLU A 7 -4.72 9.29 -5.42
N PRO A 8 -5.75 8.56 -5.91
CA PRO A 8 -7.06 8.53 -5.27
C PRO A 8 -6.96 8.14 -3.79
N LEU A 9 -7.58 8.92 -2.91
CA LEU A 9 -7.55 8.70 -1.45
C LEU A 9 -7.97 7.26 -1.06
N GLU A 10 -8.82 6.64 -1.87
CA GLU A 10 -9.28 5.25 -1.70
C GLU A 10 -8.13 4.24 -1.66
N TYR A 11 -7.22 4.25 -2.64
CA TYR A 11 -6.09 3.31 -2.67
C TYR A 11 -5.12 3.49 -1.49
N SER A 12 -4.97 4.73 -1.01
CA SER A 12 -4.16 5.03 0.17
C SER A 12 -4.77 4.45 1.46
N ALA A 13 -6.10 4.55 1.58
CA ALA A 13 -6.86 3.99 2.70
C ALA A 13 -6.89 2.46 2.66
N GLU A 14 -7.07 1.86 1.48
CA GLU A 14 -7.03 0.41 1.29
C GLU A 14 -5.66 -0.19 1.63
N ARG A 15 -4.56 0.44 1.22
CA ARG A 15 -3.21 0.01 1.64
C ARG A 15 -3.03 0.11 3.14
N SER A 16 -3.48 1.21 3.75
CA SER A 16 -3.39 1.40 5.20
C SER A 16 -4.15 0.31 5.95
N ARG A 17 -5.39 0.01 5.52
CA ARG A 17 -6.20 -1.09 6.08
C ARG A 17 -5.47 -2.43 5.92
N MET A 18 -4.97 -2.73 4.72
CA MET A 18 -4.23 -3.98 4.46
C MET A 18 -3.01 -4.15 5.37
N VAL A 19 -2.23 -3.08 5.59
CA VAL A 19 -1.09 -3.11 6.50
C VAL A 19 -1.53 -3.44 7.92
N GLN A 20 -2.60 -2.81 8.40
CA GLN A 20 -3.08 -2.97 9.77
C GLN A 20 -3.75 -4.32 10.02
N THR A 21 -4.52 -4.84 9.05
CA THR A 21 -5.36 -6.05 9.26
C THR A 21 -4.80 -7.32 8.65
N GLN A 22 -3.89 -7.22 7.67
CA GLN A 22 -3.37 -8.41 6.98
C GLN A 22 -1.90 -8.61 7.29
N LEU A 23 -1.08 -7.57 7.15
CA LEU A 23 0.38 -7.72 7.26
C LEU A 23 0.85 -7.84 8.70
N ARG A 24 0.34 -6.98 9.60
CA ARG A 24 0.64 -7.07 11.03
C ARG A 24 0.12 -8.38 11.64
N ASP A 25 -1.10 -8.79 11.27
CA ASP A 25 -1.72 -10.05 11.73
C ASP A 25 -0.95 -11.29 11.27
N ARG A 26 -0.30 -11.24 10.11
CA ARG A 26 0.59 -12.31 9.59
C ARG A 26 2.01 -12.26 10.17
N GLY A 27 2.27 -11.38 11.13
CA GLY A 27 3.54 -11.33 11.86
C GLY A 27 4.62 -10.42 11.26
N ILE A 28 4.30 -9.61 10.24
CA ILE A 28 5.25 -8.58 9.76
C ILE A 28 5.28 -7.45 10.80
N ARG A 29 6.43 -7.33 11.48
CA ARG A 29 6.64 -6.38 12.59
C ARG A 29 7.70 -5.32 12.32
N ASP A 30 8.49 -5.47 11.26
CA ASP A 30 9.52 -4.49 10.92
C ASP A 30 8.85 -3.22 10.38
N GLU A 31 8.92 -2.14 11.15
CA GLU A 31 8.32 -0.86 10.79
C GLU A 31 8.92 -0.26 9.51
N ARG A 32 10.18 -0.58 9.16
CA ARG A 32 10.77 -0.16 7.88
C ARG A 32 10.10 -0.87 6.71
N VAL A 33 9.78 -2.15 6.86
CA VAL A 33 9.05 -2.93 5.86
C VAL A 33 7.62 -2.39 5.71
N LEU A 34 6.92 -2.19 6.82
CA LEU A 34 5.55 -1.68 6.79
C LEU A 34 5.48 -0.26 6.19
N SER A 35 6.45 0.59 6.52
CA SER A 35 6.57 1.93 5.94
C SER A 35 6.83 1.92 4.44
N ALA A 36 7.63 0.97 3.94
CA ALA A 36 7.86 0.80 2.51
C ALA A 36 6.56 0.40 1.80
N ILE A 37 5.78 -0.52 2.37
CA ILE A 37 4.52 -0.99 1.79
C ILE A 37 3.47 0.14 1.75
N LEU A 38 3.40 0.98 2.80
CA LEU A 38 2.51 2.15 2.82
C LEU A 38 2.86 3.16 1.72
N ARG A 39 4.15 3.33 1.45
CA ARG A 39 4.69 4.30 0.49
C ARG A 39 4.53 3.89 -0.98
N ILE A 40 4.47 2.59 -1.27
CA ILE A 40 4.45 2.08 -2.65
C ILE A 40 3.00 1.96 -3.15
N PRO A 41 2.62 2.60 -4.27
CA PRO A 41 1.28 2.51 -4.84
C PRO A 41 1.07 1.15 -5.52
N ARG A 42 0.84 0.09 -4.74
CA ARG A 42 0.77 -1.31 -5.24
C ARG A 42 -0.28 -1.53 -6.35
N HIS A 43 -1.31 -0.68 -6.42
CA HIS A 43 -2.38 -0.74 -7.41
C HIS A 43 -1.89 -0.37 -8.83
N GLU A 44 -0.77 0.36 -8.96
CA GLU A 44 -0.13 0.63 -10.25
C GLU A 44 0.51 -0.60 -10.88
N PHE A 45 0.79 -1.65 -10.08
CA PHE A 45 1.42 -2.90 -10.53
C PHE A 45 0.39 -3.96 -10.94
N VAL A 46 -0.90 -3.65 -10.84
CA VAL A 46 -1.99 -4.52 -11.26
C VAL A 46 -2.34 -4.16 -12.71
N PRO A 47 -2.40 -5.14 -13.64
CA PRO A 47 -2.87 -4.87 -15.01
C PRO A 47 -4.26 -4.25 -14.97
N GLU A 48 -4.58 -3.40 -15.96
CA GLU A 48 -5.83 -2.63 -15.95
C GLU A 48 -7.08 -3.52 -15.92
N ASP A 49 -7.01 -4.72 -16.49
CA ASP A 49 -8.08 -5.72 -16.46
C ASP A 49 -8.45 -6.19 -15.03
N PHE A 50 -7.59 -5.95 -14.05
CA PHE A 50 -7.74 -6.38 -12.66
C PHE A 50 -7.73 -5.23 -11.65
N ARG A 51 -7.68 -3.97 -12.12
CA ARG A 51 -7.60 -2.79 -11.24
C ARG A 51 -8.93 -2.52 -10.54
#